data_AF-A0A397VXZ8-F1
#
_entry.id   AF-A0A397VXZ8-F1
#
_cell.length_a   1.000
_cell.length_b   1.000
_cell.length_c   1.000
_cell.angle_alpha   90.00
_cell.angle_beta   90.00
_cell.angle_gamma   90.00
#
_symmetry.space_group_name_H-M   'P 1'
#
loop_
_entity.id
_entity.type
_entity.pdbx_description
1 polymer ?
#
loop_
_entity_poly.entity_id
_entity_poly.type
_entity_poly.pdbx_seq_one_letter_code
_entity_poly.pdbx_strand_id
1 'polypeptide(L)'
;MYHTIMDSFATDGLQNERRDENSRAIFHFTSNTELYTMRRNVENRFPNAFMDQPSLQTLTPNPSLYPIGTAWILANVTKRKSDFGEDDKFFHSN
;
A
#
# COMPACT_ATOMS: atom_id res chain seq x y z
N MET A 1 4.96 -8.28 -12.26
CA MET A 1 3.87 -7.52 -11.62
C MET A 1 4.27 -7.04 -10.23
N TYR A 2 4.59 -7.95 -9.29
CA TYR A 2 4.96 -7.61 -7.92
C TYR A 2 6.06 -6.54 -7.79
N HIS A 3 7.24 -6.75 -8.38
CA HIS A 3 8.33 -5.76 -8.29
C HIS A 3 7.95 -4.39 -8.84
N THR A 4 7.22 -4.33 -9.95
CA THR A 4 6.75 -3.07 -10.54
C THR A 4 5.82 -2.31 -9.60
N ILE A 5 4.93 -3.03 -8.92
CA ILE A 5 4.01 -2.45 -7.93
C ILE A 5 4.79 -1.97 -6.71
N MET A 6 5.69 -2.78 -6.16
CA MET A 6 6.54 -2.39 -5.02
C MET A 6 7.48 -1.22 -5.36
N ASP A 7 7.99 -1.16 -6.59
CA ASP A 7 8.74 -0.01 -7.07
C ASP A 7 7.85 1.24 -7.14
N SER A 8 6.58 1.10 -7.54
CA SER A 8 5.61 2.20 -7.45
C SER A 8 5.35 2.64 -6.01
N PHE A 9 5.17 1.71 -5.07
CA PHE A 9 5.08 2.03 -3.64
C PHE A 9 6.30 2.82 -3.14
N ALA A 10 7.50 2.44 -3.61
CA ALA A 10 8.75 3.04 -3.20
C ALA A 10 9.00 4.45 -3.78
N THR A 11 8.51 4.74 -5.00
CA THR A 11 8.85 5.97 -5.73
C THR A 11 7.69 6.94 -5.91
N ASP A 12 6.44 6.56 -5.64
CA ASP A 12 5.28 7.42 -5.91
C ASP A 12 5.37 8.75 -5.15
N GLY A 13 5.29 9.85 -5.92
CA GLY A 13 5.38 11.23 -5.42
C GLY A 13 6.81 11.73 -5.13
N LEU A 14 7.86 10.93 -5.35
CA LEU A 14 9.25 11.28 -5.06
C LEU A 14 10.04 11.63 -6.32
N GLN A 15 11.06 12.49 -6.19
CA GLN A 15 11.98 12.83 -7.28
C GLN A 15 13.35 12.19 -7.01
N ASN A 16 13.72 11.18 -7.81
CA ASN A 16 15.00 10.46 -7.71
C ASN A 16 15.29 9.83 -6.33
N GLU A 17 14.26 9.63 -5.51
CA GLU A 17 14.35 9.04 -4.18
C GLU A 17 13.43 7.83 -4.06
N ARG A 18 13.71 7.01 -3.05
CA ARG A 18 12.90 5.84 -2.68
C ARG A 18 12.71 5.80 -1.18
N ARG A 19 11.51 5.42 -0.76
CA ARG A 19 11.16 5.28 0.66
C ARG A 19 11.42 3.91 1.26
N ASP A 20 12.03 2.98 0.51
CA ASP A 20 12.17 1.58 0.91
C ASP A 20 13.62 1.11 1.07
N GLU A 21 14.60 1.99 0.91
CA GLU A 21 16.03 1.64 0.87
C GLU A 21 16.35 0.47 -0.11
N ASN A 22 15.58 0.35 -1.19
CA ASN A 22 15.59 -0.76 -2.16
C ASN A 22 15.15 -2.13 -1.62
N SER A 23 14.54 -2.20 -0.43
CA SER A 23 14.05 -3.45 0.15
C SER A 23 12.81 -4.01 -0.54
N ARG A 24 11.98 -3.17 -1.17
CA ARG A 24 10.66 -3.50 -1.74
C ARG A 24 9.67 -4.15 -0.76
N ALA A 25 9.92 -4.01 0.53
CA ALA A 25 9.13 -4.67 1.58
C ALA A 25 8.84 -3.75 2.77
N ILE A 26 9.77 -2.87 3.12
CA ILE A 26 9.64 -1.93 4.23
C ILE A 26 9.61 -0.53 3.63
N PHE A 27 8.52 0.21 3.84
CA PHE A 27 8.34 1.55 3.30
C PHE A 27 8.24 2.56 4.44
N HIS A 28 9.01 3.64 4.34
CA HIS A 28 9.08 4.71 5.33
C HIS A 28 8.20 5.88 4.90
N PHE A 29 7.35 6.36 5.80
CA PHE A 29 6.51 7.53 5.54
C PHE A 29 6.72 8.56 6.65
N THR A 30 6.67 9.83 6.26
CA THR A 30 6.76 10.96 7.19
C THR A 30 5.43 11.21 7.91
N SER A 31 4.32 10.78 7.33
CA SER A 31 2.97 10.94 7.88
C SER A 31 1.98 9.92 7.32
N ASN A 32 0.87 9.71 8.03
CA ASN A 32 -0.26 8.91 7.52
C ASN A 32 -0.87 9.51 6.24
N THR A 33 -0.85 10.85 6.10
CA THR A 33 -1.31 11.52 4.89
C THR A 33 -0.49 11.09 3.68
N GLU A 34 0.84 11.02 3.82
CA GLU A 34 1.73 10.54 2.75
C GLU A 34 1.41 9.09 2.40
N LEU A 35 1.31 8.22 3.41
CA LEU A 35 1.00 6.79 3.25
C LEU A 35 -0.31 6.58 2.46
N TYR A 36 -1.40 7.23 2.87
CA TYR A 36 -2.71 7.04 2.24
C TYR A 36 -2.81 7.75 0.87
N THR A 37 -2.06 8.83 0.65
CA THR A 37 -1.97 9.47 -0.67
C THR A 37 -1.28 8.54 -1.67
N MET A 38 -0.13 7.98 -1.30
CA MET A 38 0.56 7.00 -2.13
C MET A 38 -0.32 5.77 -2.36
N ARG A 39 -0.96 5.22 -1.32
CA ARG A 39 -1.86 4.06 -1.45
C ARG A 39 -2.90 4.28 -2.56
N ARG A 40 -3.60 5.42 -2.52
CA ARG A 40 -4.60 5.80 -3.53
C ARG A 40 -4.00 5.93 -4.93
N ASN A 41 -2.81 6.52 -5.06
CA ASN A 41 -2.15 6.66 -6.35
C ASN A 41 -1.77 5.30 -6.95
N VAL A 42 -1.28 4.38 -6.12
CA VAL A 42 -0.93 3.02 -6.54
C VAL A 42 -2.19 2.22 -6.89
N GLU A 43 -3.27 2.33 -6.11
CA GLU A 43 -4.58 1.74 -6.40
C GLU A 43 -5.11 2.17 -7.77
N ASN A 44 -5.05 3.47 -8.07
CA ASN A 44 -5.47 4.00 -9.38
C ASN A 44 -4.61 3.49 -10.55
N ARG A 45 -3.31 3.24 -10.32
CA ARG A 45 -2.37 2.80 -11.36
C ARG A 45 -2.39 1.28 -11.55
N PHE A 46 -2.65 0.53 -10.49
CA PHE A 46 -2.64 -0.93 -10.45
C PHE A 46 -3.86 -1.45 -9.67
N PRO A 47 -5.09 -1.31 -10.22
CA PRO A 47 -6.30 -1.72 -9.52
C PRO A 47 -6.30 -3.21 -9.18
N ASN A 48 -5.66 -4.04 -10.02
CA ASN A 48 -5.50 -5.48 -9.79
C ASN A 48 -4.51 -5.85 -8.66
N ALA A 49 -3.80 -4.89 -8.06
CA ALA A 49 -2.99 -5.11 -6.87
C ALA A 49 -3.83 -5.11 -5.58
N PHE A 50 -5.03 -4.53 -5.67
CA PHE A 50 -5.98 -4.40 -4.58
C PHE A 50 -7.09 -5.43 -4.76
N MET A 51 -7.67 -5.86 -3.66
CA MET A 51 -8.84 -6.72 -3.65
C MET A 51 -10.10 -5.88 -3.84
N ASP A 52 -10.94 -6.28 -4.78
CA ASP A 52 -12.23 -5.64 -5.04
C ASP A 52 -13.15 -5.79 -3.83
N GLN A 53 -13.94 -4.76 -3.55
CA GLN A 53 -14.96 -4.83 -2.50
C GLN A 53 -15.92 -6.01 -2.74
N PRO A 54 -16.31 -6.76 -1.68
CA PRO A 54 -17.21 -7.91 -1.83
C PRO A 54 -18.51 -7.59 -2.59
N SER A 55 -19.05 -6.38 -2.42
CA SER A 55 -20.23 -5.88 -3.14
C SER A 55 -20.01 -5.69 -4.65
N LEU A 56 -18.78 -5.41 -5.08
CA LEU A 56 -18.41 -5.18 -6.48
C LEU A 56 -17.95 -6.45 -7.17
N GLN A 57 -17.47 -7.46 -6.43
CA GLN A 57 -16.97 -8.73 -6.99
C GLN A 57 -18.02 -9.45 -7.87
N THR A 58 -19.31 -9.32 -7.55
CA THR A 58 -20.39 -9.92 -8.35
C THR A 58 -20.73 -9.14 -9.62
N LEU A 59 -20.26 -7.89 -9.73
CA LEU A 59 -20.56 -6.97 -10.83
C LEU A 59 -19.35 -6.80 -11.77
N THR A 60 -18.13 -7.09 -11.30
CA THR A 60 -16.90 -6.95 -12.07
C THR A 60 -16.57 -8.22 -12.84
N PRO A 61 -16.35 -8.17 -14.16
CA PRO A 61 -15.78 -9.28 -14.91
C PRO A 61 -14.34 -9.56 -14.45
N ASN A 62 -14.08 -10.78 -13.96
CA ASN A 62 -12.80 -11.23 -13.37
C ASN A 62 -12.33 -10.35 -12.18
N PRO A 63 -13.04 -10.40 -11.05
CA PRO A 63 -12.69 -9.60 -9.89
C PRO A 63 -11.35 -10.03 -9.29
N SER A 64 -10.63 -9.06 -8.74
CA SER A 64 -9.44 -9.28 -7.91
C SER A 64 -9.88 -9.75 -6.53
N LEU A 65 -9.79 -11.06 -6.29
CA LEU A 65 -10.24 -11.68 -5.05
C LEU A 65 -9.18 -11.70 -3.94
N TYR A 66 -7.92 -11.49 -4.30
CA TYR A 66 -6.80 -11.53 -3.37
C TYR A 66 -5.90 -10.32 -3.61
N PRO A 67 -5.55 -9.57 -2.56
CA PRO A 67 -4.61 -8.48 -2.69
C PRO A 67 -3.22 -9.02 -3.01
N ILE A 68 -2.33 -8.13 -3.46
CA ILE A 68 -0.94 -8.50 -3.74
C ILE A 68 -0.14 -8.87 -2.47
N GLY A 69 -0.66 -8.57 -1.28
CA GLY A 69 -0.05 -8.91 0.00
C GLY A 69 -0.78 -8.32 1.20
N THR A 70 -0.07 -8.21 2.31
CA THR A 70 -0.52 -7.66 3.60
C THR A 70 0.35 -6.46 3.98
N ALA A 71 -0.22 -5.47 4.68
CA ALA A 71 0.52 -4.30 5.15
C ALA A 71 0.49 -4.21 6.69
N TRP A 72 1.65 -3.87 7.25
CA TRP A 72 1.83 -3.58 8.67
C TRP A 72 2.27 -2.13 8.82
N ILE A 73 1.56 -1.36 9.63
CA ILE A 73 1.85 0.06 9.87
C ILE A 73 2.55 0.20 11.21
N LEU A 74 3.75 0.77 11.18
CA LEU A 74 4.50 1.13 12.37
C LEU A 74 4.26 2.60 12.71
N ALA A 75 3.62 2.86 13.85
CA ALA A 75 3.42 4.20 14.37
C ALA A 75 4.39 4.47 15.53
N ASN A 76 5.22 5.51 15.41
CA ASN A 76 6.07 5.95 16.51
C ASN A 76 5.22 6.72 17.53
N VAL A 77 4.91 6.07 18.67
CA VAL A 77 4.09 6.67 19.73
C VAL A 77 4.96 7.53 20.65
N THR A 78 6.25 7.21 20.84
CA THR A 78 7.25 8.03 21.56
C THR A 78 8.69 7.73 21.11
N LYS A 79 9.68 8.54 21.52
CA LYS A 79 11.13 8.37 21.18
C LYS A 79 11.73 6.98 21.45
N ARG A 80 11.11 6.15 22.29
CA ARG A 80 11.62 4.81 22.67
C ARG A 80 10.57 3.70 22.54
N LYS A 81 9.39 4.01 22.02
CA LYS A 81 8.31 3.02 21.87
C LYS A 81 7.62 3.22 20.54
N SER A 82 7.72 2.20 19.71
CA SER A 82 6.98 2.08 18.47
C SER A 82 5.85 1.08 18.70
N ASP A 83 4.68 1.37 18.12
CA ASP A 83 3.52 0.50 18.15
C ASP A 83 3.23 -0.01 16.74
N PHE A 84 2.77 -1.24 16.64
CA PHE A 84 2.53 -1.91 15.35
C PHE A 84 1.04 -2.19 15.24
N GLY A 85 0.42 -1.67 14.18
CA GLY A 85 -0.94 -1.99 13.79
C GLY A 85 -0.95 -2.75 12.47
N GLU A 86 -1.71 -3.84 12.41
CA GLU A 86 -2.09 -4.41 11.12
C GLU A 86 -3.14 -3.49 10.47
N ASP A 87 -2.99 -3.20 9.18
CA ASP A 87 -4.03 -2.55 8.38
C ASP A 87 -4.60 -3.57 7.40
N ASP A 88 -5.64 -4.28 7.86
CA ASP A 88 -6.35 -5.31 7.10
C ASP A 88 -7.04 -4.75 5.85
N LYS A 89 -7.18 -3.43 5.74
CA LYS A 89 -7.83 -2.74 4.63
C LYS A 89 -6.88 -2.01 3.70
N PHE A 90 -5.58 -2.06 3.97
CA PHE A 90 -4.60 -1.37 3.16
C PHE A 90 -4.69 -1.77 1.68
N PHE A 91 -4.94 -3.05 1.37
CA PHE A 91 -5.10 -3.52 0.00
C PHE A 91 -6.56 -3.77 -0.43
N HIS A 92 -7.56 -3.29 0.32
CA HIS A 92 -8.95 -3.31 -0.15
C HIS A 92 -9.22 -2.07 -1.00
N SER A 93 -9.91 -2.23 -2.13
CA SER A 93 -10.33 -1.08 -2.91
C SER A 93 -11.33 -0.22 -2.13
N ASN A 94 -11.24 1.10 -2.24
CA ASN A 94 -12.18 2.00 -1.56
C ASN A 94 -13.57 2.01 -2.21
#